data_AF-T1D073-F1
#
_entry.id   AF-T1D073-F1
#
_cell.length_a   1.000
_cell.length_b   1.000
_cell.length_c   1.000
_cell.angle_alpha   90.00
_cell.angle_beta   90.00
_cell.angle_gamma   90.00
#
_symmetry.space_group_name_H-M   'P 1'
#
loop_
_entity.id
_entity.type
_entity.pdbx_description
1 polymer ?
#
loop_
_entity_poly.entity_id
_entity_poly.type
_entity_poly.pdbx_seq_one_letter_code
_entity_poly.pdbx_strand_id
1 'polypeptide(L)'
;KARLAGGTGSTADALAAQAAQAELANRLDQADATIAAARAALARWVGAAAAQATLADPPDFTRLPVTAAHLLQSPDAQAPLLDWESREDRAEAALQSARASKHPGWNVDLSYGRVPGLPALATLMVGVRLPLFPAHRE
;
A
#
# COMPACT_ATOMS: atom_id res chain seq x y z
N LYS A 1 -7.33 1.38 54.49
CA LYS A 1 -8.30 1.71 55.56
C LYS A 1 -7.86 1.27 56.98
N ALA A 2 -7.11 0.17 57.16
CA ALA A 2 -6.74 -0.33 58.49
C ALA A 2 -5.72 0.50 59.30
N ARG A 3 -4.79 1.25 58.67
CA ARG A 3 -3.78 2.05 59.41
C ARG A 3 -4.28 3.38 60.00
N LEU A 4 -5.39 3.91 59.50
CA LEU A 4 -5.98 5.15 60.02
C LEU A 4 -6.81 4.93 61.29
N ALA A 5 -7.30 3.70 61.53
CA ALA A 5 -7.99 3.35 62.76
C ALA A 5 -7.04 3.19 63.97
N GLY A 6 -5.72 3.06 63.72
CA GLY A 6 -4.70 2.79 64.75
C GLY A 6 -3.79 3.98 65.12
N GLY A 7 -4.06 5.19 64.62
CA GLY A 7 -3.35 6.42 65.06
C GLY A 7 -1.90 6.61 64.56
N THR A 8 -1.40 5.79 63.63
CA THR A 8 0.03 5.83 63.21
C THR A 8 0.27 6.18 61.73
N GLY A 9 -0.77 6.50 60.95
CA GLY A 9 -0.64 6.93 59.54
C GLY A 9 -1.23 8.31 59.30
N SER A 10 -0.50 9.18 58.61
CA SER A 10 -0.97 10.54 58.27
C SER A 10 -2.12 10.48 57.25
N THR A 11 -3.05 11.43 57.32
CA THR A 11 -4.08 11.63 56.28
C THR A 11 -3.45 11.84 54.90
N ALA A 12 -2.24 12.41 54.85
CA ALA A 12 -1.45 12.57 53.64
C ALA A 12 -1.06 11.22 53.00
N ASP A 13 -0.70 10.21 53.79
CA ASP A 13 -0.32 8.88 53.27
C ASP A 13 -1.53 8.16 52.67
N ALA A 14 -2.70 8.33 53.29
CA ALA A 14 -3.94 7.76 52.78
C ALA A 14 -4.40 8.43 51.48
N LEU A 15 -4.16 9.73 51.32
CA LEU A 15 -4.42 10.45 50.07
C LEU A 15 -3.40 10.07 48.99
N ALA A 16 -2.12 9.96 49.33
CA ALA A 16 -1.07 9.52 48.41
C ALA A 16 -1.34 8.10 47.86
N ALA A 17 -1.78 7.18 48.71
CA ALA A 17 -2.18 5.84 48.30
C ALA A 17 -3.39 5.84 47.34
N GLN A 18 -4.38 6.70 47.59
CA GLN A 18 -5.54 6.85 46.70
C GLN A 18 -5.15 7.45 45.35
N ALA A 19 -4.28 8.45 45.33
CA ALA A 19 -3.75 9.04 44.10
C ALA A 19 -2.96 8.00 43.28
N ALA A 20 -2.10 7.20 43.93
CA ALA A 20 -1.38 6.12 43.25
C ALA A 20 -2.33 5.06 42.67
N GLN A 21 -3.43 4.74 43.37
CA GLN A 21 -4.44 3.83 42.85
C GLN A 21 -5.17 4.41 41.63
N ALA A 22 -5.54 5.69 41.67
CA ALA A 22 -6.18 6.37 40.54
C ALA A 22 -5.24 6.43 39.31
N GLU A 23 -3.96 6.67 39.52
CA GLU A 23 -2.96 6.66 38.45
C GLU A 23 -2.83 5.28 37.78
N LEU A 24 -2.82 4.21 38.57
CA LEU A 24 -2.82 2.85 38.02
C LEU A 24 -4.10 2.55 37.23
N ALA A 25 -5.25 3.00 37.70
CA ALA A 25 -6.52 2.85 36.96
C ALA A 25 -6.48 3.59 35.62
N ASN A 26 -6.01 4.85 35.61
CA ASN A 26 -5.85 5.62 34.38
C ASN A 26 -4.93 4.92 33.37
N ARG A 27 -3.83 4.32 33.84
CA ARG A 27 -2.91 3.57 32.98
C ARG A 27 -3.53 2.30 32.39
N LEU A 28 -4.41 1.63 33.13
CA LEU A 28 -5.17 0.49 32.61
C LEU A 28 -6.16 0.95 31.54
N ASP A 29 -6.94 2.01 31.82
CA ASP A 29 -7.90 2.56 30.85
C ASP A 29 -7.21 3.00 29.55
N GLN A 30 -6.03 3.61 29.65
CA GLN A 30 -5.23 3.99 28.48
C GLN A 30 -4.73 2.77 27.70
N ALA A 31 -4.31 1.69 28.39
CA ALA A 31 -3.91 0.45 27.75
C ALA A 31 -5.09 -0.21 27.01
N ASP A 32 -6.26 -0.26 27.64
CA ASP A 32 -7.49 -0.81 27.05
C ASP A 32 -7.93 0.00 25.83
N ALA A 33 -7.87 1.33 25.90
CA ALA A 33 -8.15 2.20 24.76
C ALA A 33 -7.17 1.95 23.59
N THR A 34 -5.89 1.73 23.89
CA THR A 34 -4.86 1.42 22.87
C THR A 34 -5.14 0.06 22.21
N ILE A 35 -5.50 -0.96 22.99
CA ILE A 35 -5.86 -2.29 22.48
C ILE A 35 -7.10 -2.19 21.59
N ALA A 36 -8.13 -1.43 22.01
CA ALA A 36 -9.34 -1.23 21.22
C ALA A 36 -9.04 -0.56 19.87
N ALA A 37 -8.20 0.49 19.87
CA ALA A 37 -7.77 1.16 18.63
C ALA A 37 -6.97 0.22 17.71
N ALA A 38 -6.06 -0.57 18.27
CA ALA A 38 -5.28 -1.56 17.51
C ALA A 38 -6.18 -2.64 16.88
N ARG A 39 -7.17 -3.15 17.61
CA ARG A 39 -8.15 -4.10 17.09
C ARG A 39 -9.03 -3.51 15.99
N ALA A 40 -9.46 -2.25 16.13
CA ALA A 40 -10.21 -1.57 15.08
C ALA A 40 -9.37 -1.39 13.81
N ALA A 41 -8.08 -1.05 13.95
CA ALA A 41 -7.16 -0.98 12.82
C ALA A 41 -6.90 -2.35 12.16
N LEU A 42 -6.82 -3.42 12.96
CA LEU A 42 -6.68 -4.80 12.47
C LEU A 42 -7.93 -5.26 11.72
N ALA A 43 -9.12 -4.94 12.22
CA ALA A 43 -10.40 -5.29 11.60
C ALA A 43 -10.54 -4.79 10.16
N ARG A 44 -9.88 -3.67 9.83
CA ARG A 44 -9.81 -3.17 8.44
C ARG A 44 -9.18 -4.18 7.48
N TRP A 45 -8.24 -4.98 7.95
CA TRP A 45 -7.45 -5.89 7.13
C TRP A 45 -8.00 -7.32 7.12
N VAL A 46 -8.45 -7.82 8.27
CA VAL A 46 -8.87 -9.22 8.44
C VAL A 46 -10.38 -9.39 8.64
N GLY A 47 -11.13 -8.28 8.69
CA GLY A 47 -12.55 -8.26 9.03
C GLY A 47 -12.82 -8.30 10.53
N ALA A 48 -14.01 -7.83 10.92
CA ALA A 48 -14.40 -7.68 12.33
C ALA A 48 -14.59 -9.02 13.08
N ALA A 49 -14.85 -10.14 12.40
CA ALA A 49 -14.93 -11.43 13.10
C ALA A 49 -13.52 -11.92 13.48
N ALA A 50 -12.56 -11.80 12.57
CA ALA A 50 -11.20 -12.29 12.78
C ALA A 50 -10.37 -11.39 13.72
N ALA A 51 -10.59 -10.07 13.70
CA ALA A 51 -9.87 -9.15 14.58
C ALA A 51 -10.27 -9.27 16.07
N GLN A 52 -11.41 -9.91 16.35
CA GLN A 52 -11.95 -10.12 17.69
C GLN A 52 -11.60 -11.53 18.20
N ALA A 53 -11.04 -12.40 17.36
CA ALA A 53 -10.59 -13.72 17.75
C ALA A 53 -9.44 -13.63 18.77
N THR A 54 -9.29 -14.66 19.58
CA THR A 54 -8.16 -14.79 20.51
C THR A 54 -6.86 -14.83 19.71
N LEU A 55 -5.97 -13.86 19.98
CA LEU A 55 -4.64 -13.82 19.37
C LEU A 55 -3.75 -14.87 20.03
N ALA A 56 -2.81 -15.42 19.24
CA ALA A 56 -1.73 -16.22 19.79
C ALA A 56 -0.81 -15.36 20.68
N ASP A 57 0.08 -16.01 21.41
CA ASP A 57 1.10 -15.32 22.19
C ASP A 57 1.93 -14.37 21.31
N PRO A 58 2.34 -13.20 21.84
CA PRO A 58 3.12 -12.25 21.06
C PRO A 58 4.44 -12.89 20.63
N PRO A 59 4.83 -12.75 19.35
CA PRO A 59 6.10 -13.27 18.88
C PRO A 59 7.26 -12.52 19.55
N ASP A 60 8.43 -13.15 19.60
CA ASP A 60 9.64 -12.51 20.08
C ASP A 60 10.13 -11.45 19.08
N PHE A 61 9.80 -10.18 19.36
CA PHE A 61 10.23 -9.05 18.55
C PHE A 61 11.71 -8.69 18.72
N THR A 62 12.44 -9.34 19.64
CA THR A 62 13.89 -9.09 19.84
C THR A 62 14.77 -9.88 18.88
N ARG A 63 14.19 -10.87 18.20
CA ARG A 63 14.91 -11.74 17.26
C ARG A 63 14.19 -11.76 15.92
N LEU A 64 14.95 -11.55 14.84
CA LEU A 64 14.40 -11.76 13.51
C LEU A 64 14.15 -13.27 13.29
N PRO A 65 13.05 -13.64 12.63
CA PRO A 65 12.75 -15.04 12.32
C PRO A 65 13.72 -15.64 11.30
N VAL A 66 14.48 -14.81 10.59
CA VAL A 66 15.47 -15.19 9.57
C VAL A 66 16.80 -14.49 9.80
N THR A 67 17.89 -15.07 9.31
CA THR A 67 19.23 -14.48 9.45
C THR A 67 19.42 -13.30 8.50
N ALA A 68 20.31 -12.38 8.84
CA ALA A 68 20.68 -11.26 7.96
C ALA A 68 21.21 -11.76 6.60
N ALA A 69 21.98 -12.85 6.59
CA ALA A 69 22.47 -13.45 5.36
C ALA A 69 21.33 -13.94 4.44
N HIS A 70 20.24 -14.46 5.00
CA HIS A 70 19.08 -14.88 4.22
C HIS A 70 18.35 -13.68 3.58
N LEU A 71 18.21 -12.56 4.30
CA LEU A 71 17.58 -11.35 3.77
C LEU A 71 18.35 -10.75 2.58
N LEU A 72 19.66 -10.97 2.51
CA LEU A 72 20.52 -10.48 1.43
C LEU A 72 20.49 -11.36 0.16
N GLN A 73 19.82 -12.52 0.19
CA GLN A 73 19.77 -13.43 -0.96
C GLN A 73 18.80 -12.98 -2.05
N SER A 74 17.76 -12.21 -1.68
CA SER A 74 16.72 -11.77 -2.61
C SER A 74 16.34 -10.30 -2.37
N PRO A 75 17.30 -9.37 -2.52
CA PRO A 75 17.03 -7.95 -2.32
C PRO A 75 15.99 -7.42 -3.31
N ASP A 76 15.98 -7.95 -4.53
CA ASP A 76 15.05 -7.68 -5.62
C ASP A 76 13.61 -8.14 -5.33
N ALA A 77 13.40 -9.13 -4.45
CA ALA A 77 12.07 -9.58 -4.04
C ALA A 77 11.37 -8.63 -3.05
N GLN A 78 12.01 -7.52 -2.66
CA GLN A 78 11.39 -6.54 -1.79
C GLN A 78 10.26 -5.80 -2.51
N ALA A 79 9.13 -5.62 -1.83
CA ALA A 79 7.92 -5.01 -2.41
C ALA A 79 8.16 -3.72 -3.24
N PRO A 80 9.04 -2.78 -2.83
CA PRO A 80 9.33 -1.59 -3.64
C PRO A 80 10.03 -1.87 -4.98
N LEU A 81 10.72 -3.01 -5.10
CA LEU A 81 11.52 -3.40 -6.27
C LEU A 81 10.78 -4.35 -7.22
N LEU A 82 9.66 -4.94 -6.79
CA LEU A 82 8.86 -5.85 -7.63
C LEU A 82 8.33 -5.18 -8.92
N ASP A 83 8.15 -3.87 -8.93
CA ASP A 83 7.67 -3.10 -10.09
C ASP A 83 8.82 -2.62 -11.00
N TRP A 84 10.08 -2.90 -10.64
CA TRP A 84 11.25 -2.39 -11.37
C TRP A 84 11.30 -2.90 -12.82
N GLU A 85 11.10 -4.19 -13.02
CA GLU A 85 11.11 -4.83 -14.35
C GLU A 85 10.03 -4.22 -15.26
N SER A 86 8.81 -4.01 -14.74
CA SER A 86 7.74 -3.36 -15.51
C SER A 86 8.07 -1.92 -15.89
N ARG A 87 8.76 -1.18 -15.02
CA ARG A 87 9.21 0.19 -15.33
C ARG A 87 10.28 0.20 -16.41
N GLU A 88 11.20 -0.76 -16.38
CA GLU A 88 12.23 -0.93 -17.40
C GLU A 88 11.62 -1.27 -18.75
N ASP A 89 10.70 -2.23 -18.81
CA ASP A 89 9.96 -2.59 -20.02
C ASP A 89 9.20 -1.40 -20.61
N ARG A 90 8.56 -0.60 -19.75
CA ARG A 90 7.85 0.62 -20.19
C ARG A 90 8.82 1.67 -20.73
N ALA A 91 9.97 1.85 -20.09
CA ALA A 91 10.99 2.79 -20.55
C ALA A 91 11.56 2.35 -21.90
N GLU A 92 11.83 1.06 -22.08
CA GLU A 92 12.31 0.48 -23.33
C GLU A 92 11.24 0.62 -24.43
N ALA A 93 9.98 0.27 -24.15
CA ALA A 93 8.88 0.46 -25.09
C ALA A 93 8.69 1.94 -25.49
N ALA A 94 8.83 2.87 -24.54
CA ALA A 94 8.79 4.31 -24.82
C ALA A 94 9.96 4.75 -25.70
N LEU A 95 11.17 4.23 -25.45
CA LEU A 95 12.35 4.48 -26.28
C LEU A 95 12.13 3.95 -27.70
N GLN A 96 11.63 2.72 -27.85
CA GLN A 96 11.34 2.12 -29.15
C GLN A 96 10.25 2.90 -29.90
N SER A 97 9.20 3.34 -29.20
CA SER A 97 8.17 4.22 -29.78
C SER A 97 8.75 5.56 -30.25
N ALA A 98 9.61 6.18 -29.45
CA ALA A 98 10.28 7.43 -29.81
C ALA A 98 11.20 7.27 -31.03
N ARG A 99 11.90 6.13 -31.15
CA ARG A 99 12.70 5.77 -32.33
C ARG A 99 11.82 5.55 -33.56
N ALA A 100 10.76 4.74 -33.45
CA ALA A 100 9.81 4.48 -34.53
C ALA A 100 9.16 5.77 -35.05
N SER A 101 8.91 6.74 -34.15
CA SER A 101 8.35 8.06 -34.48
C SER A 101 9.25 8.90 -35.40
N LYS A 102 10.53 8.56 -35.55
CA LYS A 102 11.48 9.22 -36.46
C LYS A 102 11.42 8.66 -37.88
N HIS A 103 10.70 7.57 -38.09
CA HIS A 103 10.54 6.94 -39.39
C HIS A 103 9.13 7.15 -39.95
N PRO A 104 8.95 7.12 -41.29
CA PRO A 104 7.63 7.09 -41.89
C PRO A 104 6.77 5.94 -41.37
N GLY A 105 5.52 6.25 -41.00
CA GLY A 105 4.51 5.25 -40.64
C GLY A 105 3.52 5.06 -41.78
N TRP A 106 2.87 3.91 -41.84
CA TRP A 106 1.77 3.63 -42.78
C TRP A 106 0.60 2.99 -42.06
N ASN A 107 -0.61 3.19 -42.59
CA ASN A 107 -1.82 2.53 -42.12
C ASN A 107 -2.66 2.06 -43.30
N VAL A 108 -3.50 1.05 -43.04
CA VAL A 108 -4.46 0.52 -43.99
C VAL A 108 -5.78 0.31 -43.26
N ASP A 109 -6.83 0.93 -43.78
CA ASP A 109 -8.17 0.84 -43.24
C ASP A 109 -9.08 0.16 -44.27
N LEU A 110 -9.85 -0.84 -43.83
CA LEU A 110 -10.84 -1.53 -44.66
C LEU A 110 -12.21 -1.40 -43.98
N SER A 111 -13.18 -0.89 -44.72
CA SER A 111 -14.58 -0.81 -44.27
C SER A 111 -15.51 -1.43 -45.30
N TYR A 112 -16.55 -2.11 -44.83
CA TYR A 112 -17.60 -2.67 -45.67
C TYR A 112 -18.96 -2.24 -45.15
N GLY A 113 -19.84 -1.79 -46.02
CA GLY A 113 -21.15 -1.32 -45.62
C GLY A 113 -22.07 -1.05 -46.80
N ARG A 114 -23.20 -0.42 -46.49
CA ARG A 114 -24.21 -0.01 -47.45
C ARG A 114 -24.31 1.50 -47.45
N VAL A 115 -24.35 2.09 -48.64
CA VAL A 115 -24.63 3.52 -48.83
C VAL A 115 -25.87 3.68 -49.70
N PRO A 116 -26.63 4.79 -49.61
CA PRO A 116 -27.76 5.03 -50.51
C PRO A 116 -27.31 4.89 -51.97
N GLY A 117 -27.93 3.95 -52.70
CA GLY A 117 -27.57 3.64 -54.10
C GLY A 117 -26.59 2.48 -54.30
N LEU A 118 -25.86 2.02 -53.27
CA LEU A 118 -25.03 0.81 -53.35
C LEU A 118 -25.29 -0.12 -52.15
N PRO A 119 -25.91 -1.30 -52.38
CA PRO A 119 -26.28 -2.24 -51.32
C PRO A 119 -25.09 -2.94 -50.65
N ALA A 120 -23.92 -2.93 -51.31
CA ALA A 120 -22.66 -3.51 -50.85
C ALA A 120 -21.49 -2.66 -51.39
N LEU A 121 -20.73 -2.04 -50.51
CA LEU A 121 -19.54 -1.25 -50.82
C LEU A 121 -18.41 -1.64 -49.87
N ALA A 122 -17.26 -1.99 -50.42
CA ALA A 122 -16.00 -2.12 -49.71
C ALA A 122 -15.10 -0.93 -50.04
N THR A 123 -14.49 -0.33 -49.02
CA THR A 123 -13.54 0.78 -49.17
C THR A 123 -12.24 0.40 -48.49
N LEU A 124 -11.14 0.49 -49.25
CA LEU A 124 -9.78 0.31 -48.76
C LEU A 124 -9.08 1.68 -48.82
N MET A 125 -8.52 2.11 -47.71
CA MET A 125 -7.76 3.36 -47.60
C MET A 125 -6.34 3.04 -47.13
N VAL A 126 -5.34 3.67 -47.76
CA VAL A 126 -3.93 3.52 -47.38
C VAL A 126 -3.37 4.91 -47.10
N GLY A 127 -2.83 5.14 -45.90
CA GLY A 127 -2.25 6.40 -45.49
C GLY A 127 -0.76 6.26 -45.15
N VAL A 128 0.02 7.30 -45.42
CA VAL A 128 1.45 7.38 -45.07
C VAL A 128 1.69 8.65 -44.25
N ARG A 129 2.29 8.49 -43.07
CA ARG A 129 2.68 9.59 -42.18
C ARG A 129 4.18 9.82 -42.32
N LEU A 130 4.58 11.01 -42.76
CA LEU A 130 5.98 11.41 -42.90
C LEU A 130 6.39 12.33 -41.74
N PRO A 131 7.53 12.09 -41.06
CA PRO A 131 8.06 13.02 -40.07
C PRO A 131 8.68 14.23 -40.78
N LEU A 132 7.88 15.26 -41.00
CA LEU A 132 8.33 16.54 -41.57
C LEU A 132 8.84 17.45 -40.44
N PHE A 133 9.98 18.11 -40.67
CA PHE A 133 10.64 19.04 -39.73
C PHE A 133 10.97 18.46 -38.32
N PRO A 134 11.74 17.37 -38.21
CA PRO A 134 12.07 16.76 -36.92
C PRO A 134 12.93 17.64 -35.99
N ALA A 135 13.53 18.73 -36.50
CA ALA A 135 14.40 19.66 -35.76
C ALA A 135 13.64 20.80 -35.04
N HIS A 136 12.34 20.99 -35.27
CA HIS A 136 11.55 22.12 -34.75
C HIS A 136 10.30 21.68 -33.98
N ARG A 137 10.46 20.76 -33.01
CA ARG A 137 9.43 20.54 -31.99
C ARG A 137 9.85 21.28 -30.71
N GLU A 138 9.14 22.35 -30.39
CA GLU A 138 9.12 22.96 -29.05
C GLU A 138 8.52 22.01 -28.02
#